data_AF-A0A0F5H177-F1
#
_entry.id   AF-A0A0F5H177-F1
#
_cell.length_a   1.000
_cell.length_b   1.000
_cell.length_c   1.000
_cell.angle_alpha   90.00
_cell.angle_beta   90.00
_cell.angle_gamma   90.00
#
_symmetry.space_group_name_H-M   'P 1'
#
loop_
_entity.id
_entity.type
_entity.pdbx_description
1 polymer ?
#
loop_
_entity_poly.entity_id
_entity_poly.type
_entity_poly.pdbx_seq_one_letter_code
_entity_poly.pdbx_strand_id
1 'polypeptide(L)'
;MNILKVISNYSSYSRKEAKKLIKTKQIKINEKIIDSATYNFDLEKDKLKINEISYMTDKYFYIALNKPKDYVCSHQDNHNKLVYDLLDKEIRNIKNLNTFGRLDKDTTGLIILSNDGSLNHFLTSAKRHILKKYI
;
A
#
# COMPACT_ATOMS: atom_id res chain seq x y z
N MET A 1 14.19 -11.42 -5.86
CA MET A 1 12.98 -11.47 -6.71
C MET A 1 13.23 -10.72 -8.02
N ASN A 2 12.75 -11.18 -9.18
CA ASN A 2 12.96 -10.45 -10.43
C ASN A 2 12.38 -9.02 -10.40
N ILE A 3 13.15 -8.02 -10.85
CA ILE A 3 12.80 -6.60 -10.81
C ILE A 3 11.49 -6.24 -11.51
N LEU A 4 11.14 -6.89 -12.63
CA LEU A 4 9.87 -6.62 -13.31
C LEU A 4 8.68 -7.01 -12.43
N LYS A 5 8.82 -8.12 -11.68
CA LYS A 5 7.80 -8.56 -10.72
C LYS A 5 7.68 -7.59 -9.56
N VAL A 6 8.80 -7.09 -9.03
CA VAL A 6 8.84 -6.09 -7.96
C VAL A 6 8.07 -4.84 -8.39
N ILE A 7 8.44 -4.24 -9.52
CA ILE A 7 7.79 -3.01 -10.01
C ILE A 7 6.28 -3.23 -10.19
N SER A 8 5.86 -4.36 -10.77
CA SER A 8 4.42 -4.65 -10.94
C SER A 8 3.64 -4.90 -9.65
N ASN A 9 4.34 -5.27 -8.58
CA ASN A 9 3.73 -5.56 -7.28
C ASN A 9 3.66 -4.32 -6.40
N TYR A 10 4.69 -3.48 -6.43
CA TYR A 10 4.87 -2.37 -5.49
C TYR A 10 4.71 -0.98 -6.11
N SER A 11 4.40 -0.90 -7.40
CA SER A 11 4.09 0.37 -8.07
C SER A 11 2.83 0.24 -8.94
N SER A 12 2.42 1.35 -9.55
CA SER A 12 1.33 1.39 -10.55
C SER A 12 1.74 0.87 -11.92
N TYR A 13 3.03 0.61 -12.17
CA TYR A 13 3.53 0.23 -13.48
C TYR A 13 3.42 -1.27 -13.74
N SER A 14 2.89 -1.63 -14.90
CA SER A 14 2.91 -3.01 -15.42
C SER A 14 4.33 -3.48 -15.73
N ARG A 15 4.51 -4.79 -15.93
CA ARG A 15 5.81 -5.35 -16.36
C ARG A 15 6.27 -4.83 -17.73
N LYS A 16 5.33 -4.47 -18.61
CA LYS A 16 5.63 -3.89 -19.92
C LYS A 16 6.16 -2.47 -19.77
N GLU A 17 5.53 -1.66 -18.91
CA GLU A 17 6.00 -0.32 -18.58
C GLU A 17 7.33 -0.36 -17.85
N ALA A 18 7.52 -1.29 -16.91
CA ALA A 18 8.80 -1.51 -16.22
C ALA A 18 9.96 -1.74 -17.21
N LYS A 19 9.77 -2.57 -18.25
CA LYS A 19 10.78 -2.75 -19.30
C LYS A 19 11.11 -1.43 -20.03
N LYS A 20 10.09 -0.61 -20.32
CA LYS A 20 10.28 0.70 -20.94
C LYS A 20 11.07 1.63 -20.02
N LEU A 21 10.72 1.68 -18.74
CA LEU A 21 11.39 2.50 -17.71
C LEU A 21 12.87 2.13 -17.54
N ILE A 22 13.19 0.83 -17.54
CA ILE A 22 14.58 0.34 -17.51
C ILE A 22 15.34 0.83 -18.75
N LYS A 23 14.76 0.66 -19.95
CA LYS A 23 15.38 1.11 -21.21
C LYS A 23 15.63 2.62 -21.24
N THR A 24 14.73 3.40 -20.62
CA THR A 24 14.87 4.86 -20.52
C THR A 24 15.66 5.32 -19.29
N LYS A 25 16.33 4.41 -18.56
CA LYS A 25 17.15 4.72 -17.38
C LYS A 25 16.42 5.47 -16.26
N GLN A 26 15.11 5.21 -16.12
CA GLN A 26 14.25 5.87 -15.12
C GLN A 26 14.18 5.12 -13.79
N ILE A 27 14.84 3.97 -13.68
CA ILE A 27 14.84 3.13 -12.47
C ILE A 27 16.20 3.17 -11.81
N LYS A 28 16.21 3.47 -10.51
CA LYS A 28 17.38 3.38 -9.65
C LYS A 28 17.14 2.34 -8.56
N ILE A 29 18.17 1.56 -8.27
CA ILE A 29 18.25 0.69 -7.10
C ILE A 29 19.45 1.14 -6.29
N ASN A 30 19.22 1.51 -5.02
CA ASN A 30 20.27 2.04 -4.14
C ASN A 30 21.05 3.20 -4.80
N GLU A 31 20.30 4.15 -5.39
CA GLU A 31 20.80 5.29 -6.18
C GLU A 31 21.53 4.97 -7.50
N LYS A 32 21.71 3.69 -7.85
CA LYS A 32 22.35 3.28 -9.10
C LYS A 32 21.31 2.99 -10.16
N ILE A 33 21.46 3.60 -11.34
CA ILE A 33 20.62 3.30 -12.50
C ILE A 33 20.83 1.83 -12.89
N ILE A 34 19.73 1.13 -13.12
CA ILE A 34 19.76 -0.22 -13.69
C ILE A 34 19.37 -0.20 -15.17
N ASP A 35 19.97 -1.08 -15.95
CA ASP A 35 19.70 -1.25 -17.38
C ASP A 35 19.23 -2.67 -17.73
N SER A 36 19.20 -3.59 -16.75
CA SER A 36 18.82 -4.98 -16.95
C SER A 36 17.46 -5.34 -16.33
N ALA A 37 16.60 -5.92 -17.15
CA ALA A 37 15.33 -6.52 -16.71
C ALA A 37 15.48 -7.86 -15.97
N THR A 38 16.70 -8.40 -15.90
CA THR A 38 17.00 -9.63 -15.14
C THR A 38 17.49 -9.37 -13.72
N TYR A 39 17.61 -8.10 -13.31
CA TYR A 39 18.06 -7.74 -11.96
C TYR A 39 17.27 -8.50 -10.89
N ASN A 40 17.99 -9.12 -9.96
CA ASN A 40 17.41 -9.85 -8.83
C ASN A 40 17.37 -8.94 -7.61
N PHE A 41 16.20 -8.37 -7.33
CA PHE A 41 15.93 -7.46 -6.24
C PHE A 41 15.86 -8.16 -4.90
N ASP A 42 16.62 -7.67 -3.93
CA ASP A 42 16.53 -8.09 -2.53
C ASP A 42 15.49 -7.22 -1.79
N LEU A 43 14.36 -7.81 -1.38
CA LEU A 43 13.27 -7.07 -0.73
C LEU A 43 13.67 -6.49 0.63
N GLU A 44 14.69 -7.03 1.29
CA GLU A 44 15.11 -6.57 2.62
C GLU A 44 16.20 -5.49 2.55
N LYS A 45 16.90 -5.39 1.42
CA LYS A 45 18.10 -4.53 1.30
C LYS A 45 17.99 -3.48 0.22
N ASP A 46 17.36 -3.80 -0.90
CA ASP A 46 17.31 -2.92 -2.05
C ASP A 46 16.22 -1.86 -1.90
N LYS A 47 16.58 -0.62 -2.24
CA LYS A 47 15.64 0.51 -2.29
C LYS A 47 15.32 0.86 -3.73
N LEU A 48 14.03 0.79 -4.08
CA LEU A 48 13.53 1.09 -5.42
C LEU A 48 13.17 2.57 -5.55
N LYS A 49 13.72 3.22 -6.57
CA LYS A 49 13.25 4.53 -7.06
C LYS A 49 12.88 4.46 -8.53
N ILE A 50 11.74 5.07 -8.89
CA ILE A 50 11.31 5.25 -10.28
C ILE A 50 10.99 6.72 -10.47
N ASN A 51 11.62 7.37 -11.45
CA ASN A 51 11.47 8.82 -11.68
C ASN A 51 11.72 9.66 -10.42
N GLU A 52 12.79 9.33 -9.68
CA GLU A 52 13.16 9.93 -8.39
C GLU A 52 12.15 9.74 -7.23
N ILE A 53 11.04 9.01 -7.46
CA ILE A 53 10.07 8.67 -6.42
C ILE A 53 10.47 7.33 -5.79
N SER A 54 10.60 7.31 -4.47
CA SER A 54 10.85 6.10 -3.69
C SER A 54 9.59 5.24 -3.60
N TYR A 55 9.75 3.93 -3.77
CA TYR A 55 8.66 2.96 -3.61
C TYR A 55 8.97 2.03 -2.45
N MET A 56 8.00 1.88 -1.54
CA MET A 56 8.11 0.94 -0.44
C MET A 56 7.89 -0.49 -0.97
N THR A 57 8.81 -1.39 -0.65
CA THR A 57 8.81 -2.78 -1.14
C THR A 57 8.52 -3.80 -0.04
N ASP A 58 8.16 -3.36 1.16
CA ASP A 58 7.76 -4.25 2.24
C ASP A 58 6.55 -5.10 1.85
N LYS A 59 6.57 -6.37 2.27
CA LYS A 59 5.49 -7.31 1.96
C LYS A 59 4.16 -6.84 2.51
N TYR A 60 4.15 -6.39 3.76
CA TYR A 60 2.95 -5.95 4.47
C TYR A 60 3.17 -4.60 5.15
N PHE A 61 2.18 -3.73 5.03
CA PHE A 61 2.11 -2.46 5.74
C PHE A 61 0.99 -2.52 6.76
N TYR A 62 1.22 -1.97 7.95
CA TYR A 62 0.22 -1.87 9.01
C TYR A 62 0.21 -0.45 9.55
N ILE A 63 -0.87 0.26 9.28
CA ILE A 63 -1.03 1.66 9.68
C ILE A 63 -2.14 1.73 10.71
N ALA A 64 -1.80 2.17 11.92
CA ALA A 64 -2.79 2.51 12.93
C ALA A 64 -3.20 3.97 12.75
N LEU A 65 -4.49 4.20 12.52
CA LEU A 65 -5.05 5.52 12.32
C LEU A 65 -6.13 5.78 13.37
N ASN A 66 -6.06 6.93 14.03
CA ASN A 66 -7.19 7.45 14.79
C ASN A 66 -8.13 8.18 13.83
N LYS A 67 -9.17 7.49 13.37
CA LYS A 67 -10.13 8.02 12.40
C LYS A 67 -10.95 9.16 13.05
N PRO A 68 -10.97 10.37 12.47
CA PRO A 68 -11.86 11.45 12.90
C PRO A 68 -13.30 11.25 12.39
N LYS A 69 -14.23 12.08 12.87
CA LYS A 69 -15.61 12.15 12.34
C LYS A 69 -15.59 12.67 10.89
N ASP A 70 -16.68 12.40 10.16
CA ASP A 70 -16.91 12.84 8.77
C ASP A 70 -16.10 12.13 7.68
N TYR A 71 -15.35 11.09 8.04
CA TYR A 71 -14.61 10.24 7.10
C TYR A 71 -15.26 8.86 6.98
N VAL A 72 -15.22 8.26 5.79
CA VAL A 72 -15.77 6.91 5.53
C VAL A 72 -14.67 5.91 5.18
N CYS A 73 -14.91 4.65 5.52
CA CYS A 73 -14.02 3.51 5.23
C CYS A 73 -14.38 2.86 3.88
N SER A 74 -14.37 3.65 2.81
CA SER A 74 -14.63 3.19 1.44
C SER A 74 -13.46 3.58 0.52
N HIS A 75 -13.26 2.84 -0.57
CA HIS A 75 -12.30 3.19 -1.63
C HIS A 75 -12.82 4.25 -2.58
N GLN A 76 -14.14 4.33 -2.74
CA GLN A 76 -14.81 5.26 -3.64
C GLN A 76 -16.08 5.75 -2.95
N ASP A 77 -16.25 7.07 -2.92
CA ASP A 77 -17.44 7.77 -2.47
C ASP A 77 -17.41 9.17 -3.09
N ASN A 78 -18.51 9.60 -3.72
CA ASN A 78 -18.56 10.88 -4.41
C ASN A 78 -18.94 12.06 -3.49
N HIS A 79 -19.38 11.77 -2.27
CA HIS A 79 -19.98 12.75 -1.36
C HIS A 79 -19.23 12.89 -0.04
N ASN A 80 -18.48 11.86 0.37
CA ASN A 80 -17.82 11.79 1.66
C ASN A 80 -16.29 11.80 1.53
N LYS A 81 -15.62 12.34 2.56
CA LYS A 81 -14.16 12.24 2.69
C LYS A 81 -13.77 10.80 3.00
N LEU A 82 -12.73 10.29 2.37
CA LEU A 82 -12.29 8.91 2.56
C LEU A 82 -11.21 8.85 3.62
N VAL A 83 -11.18 7.79 4.42
CA VAL A 83 -10.11 7.59 5.41
C VAL A 83 -8.70 7.63 4.79
N TYR A 84 -8.59 7.25 3.52
CA TYR A 84 -7.36 7.33 2.72
C TYR A 84 -6.90 8.76 2.46
N ASP A 85 -7.81 9.74 2.52
CA ASP A 85 -7.50 11.16 2.35
C ASP A 85 -6.61 11.72 3.45
N LEU A 86 -6.57 11.05 4.60
CA LEU A 86 -5.74 11.37 5.75
C LEU A 86 -4.30 10.87 5.63
N LEU A 87 -4.01 10.06 4.61
CA LEU A 87 -2.69 9.46 4.40
C LEU A 87 -1.87 10.29 3.41
N ASP A 88 -0.57 10.36 3.68
CA ASP A 88 0.42 10.86 2.73
C ASP A 88 0.35 10.10 1.40
N LYS A 89 0.71 10.79 0.33
CA LYS A 89 0.62 10.27 -1.05
C LYS A 89 1.36 8.94 -1.23
N GLU A 90 2.52 8.79 -0.58
CA GLU A 90 3.34 7.57 -0.65
C GLU A 90 2.62 6.38 -0.04
N ILE A 91 1.96 6.57 1.10
CA ILE A 91 1.19 5.54 1.80
C ILE A 91 -0.08 5.19 1.01
N ARG A 92 -0.78 6.19 0.47
CA ARG A 92 -1.98 5.97 -0.34
C ARG A 92 -1.73 5.12 -1.59
N ASN A 93 -0.51 5.18 -2.12
CA ASN A 93 -0.10 4.41 -3.31
C ASN A 93 0.22 2.93 -3.00
N ILE A 94 0.19 2.50 -1.73
CA ILE A 94 0.35 1.08 -1.39
C ILE A 94 -0.76 0.28 -2.06
N LYS A 95 -0.36 -0.68 -2.90
CA LYS A 95 -1.28 -1.55 -3.61
C LYS A 95 -2.09 -2.40 -2.63
N ASN A 96 -3.39 -2.51 -2.88
CA ASN A 96 -4.34 -3.28 -2.08
C ASN A 96 -4.45 -2.82 -0.61
N LEU A 97 -4.16 -1.56 -0.29
CA LEU A 97 -4.33 -1.03 1.05
C LEU A 97 -5.82 -0.98 1.44
N ASN A 98 -6.22 -1.71 2.48
CA ASN A 98 -7.61 -1.84 2.92
C ASN A 98 -7.75 -1.56 4.41
N THR A 99 -8.91 -1.08 4.85
CA THR A 99 -9.22 -1.01 6.28
C THR A 99 -9.53 -2.40 6.84
N PHE A 100 -9.07 -2.67 8.06
CA PHE A 100 -9.48 -3.83 8.83
C PHE A 100 -10.80 -3.53 9.50
N GLY A 101 -11.87 -4.01 8.88
CA GLY A 101 -13.23 -3.66 9.25
C GLY A 101 -13.56 -2.23 8.84
N ARG A 102 -14.65 -1.70 9.40
CA ARG A 102 -15.18 -0.38 9.08
C ARG A 102 -15.65 0.30 10.36
N LEU A 103 -15.43 1.61 10.42
CA LEU A 103 -16.12 2.51 11.34
C LEU A 103 -17.11 3.35 10.54
N ASP A 104 -18.26 3.61 11.12
CA ASP A 104 -19.26 4.51 10.53
C ASP A 104 -18.71 5.94 10.41
N LYS A 105 -19.39 6.75 9.60
CA LYS A 105 -18.95 8.12 9.29
C LYS A 105 -18.70 8.94 10.55
N ASP A 106 -19.64 8.87 11.49
CA ASP A 106 -19.65 9.70 12.71
C ASP A 106 -18.89 9.06 13.88
N THR A 107 -18.40 7.82 13.70
CA THR A 107 -17.62 7.08 14.68
C THR A 107 -16.14 7.43 14.58
N THR A 108 -15.52 7.72 15.73
CA THR A 108 -14.09 8.00 15.84
C THR A 108 -13.33 6.82 16.46
N GLY A 109 -12.02 6.81 16.30
CA GLY A 109 -11.14 5.91 17.05
C GLY A 109 -10.24 5.07 16.15
N LEU A 110 -9.69 4.01 16.73
CA LEU A 110 -8.69 3.18 16.08
C LEU A 110 -9.28 2.43 14.88
N ILE A 111 -8.63 2.58 13.74
CA ILE A 111 -8.79 1.72 12.57
C ILE A 111 -7.40 1.33 12.05
N ILE A 112 -7.25 0.07 11.62
CA ILE A 112 -6.02 -0.40 10.98
C ILE A 112 -6.20 -0.38 9.48
N LEU A 113 -5.19 0.09 8.74
CA LEU A 113 -5.11 -0.03 7.29
C LEU A 113 -3.92 -0.92 6.92
N SER A 114 -4.13 -1.88 6.03
CA SER A 114 -3.10 -2.81 5.61
C SER A 114 -3.38 -3.44 4.24
N ASN A 115 -2.32 -3.86 3.55
CA ASN A 115 -2.39 -4.67 2.35
C ASN A 115 -2.37 -6.19 2.63
N ASP A 116 -2.38 -6.62 3.90
CA ASP A 116 -2.54 -8.02 4.29
C ASP A 116 -4.02 -8.42 4.27
N GLY A 117 -4.51 -8.84 3.09
CA GLY A 117 -5.89 -9.31 2.93
C GLY A 117 -6.21 -10.58 3.72
N SER A 118 -5.23 -11.45 3.97
CA SER A 118 -5.43 -12.69 4.72
C SER A 118 -5.67 -12.39 6.20
N LEU A 119 -4.87 -11.49 6.78
CA LEU A 119 -5.07 -11.04 8.15
C LEU A 119 -6.34 -10.20 8.28
N ASN A 120 -6.66 -9.36 7.29
CA ASN A 120 -7.92 -8.62 7.29
C ASN A 120 -9.11 -9.57 7.44
N HIS A 121 -9.23 -10.54 6.53
CA HIS A 121 -10.30 -11.52 6.55
C HIS A 121 -10.34 -12.31 7.86
N PHE A 122 -9.18 -12.65 8.43
CA PHE A 122 -9.10 -13.29 9.74
C PHE A 122 -9.66 -12.40 10.85
N LEU A 123 -9.30 -11.13 10.92
CA LEU A 123 -9.70 -10.24 12.01
C LEU A 123 -11.15 -9.73 11.90
N THR A 124 -11.67 -9.63 10.68
CA THR A 124 -13.03 -9.11 10.43
C THR A 124 -14.10 -10.18 10.30
N SER A 125 -13.72 -11.45 10.22
CA SER A 125 -14.69 -12.54 10.09
C SER A 125 -15.61 -12.60 11.30
N ALA A 126 -16.92 -12.52 11.08
CA ALA A 126 -17.94 -12.66 12.13
C ALA A 126 -17.89 -14.01 12.86
N LYS A 127 -17.31 -15.05 12.24
CA LYS A 127 -17.10 -16.37 12.85
C LYS A 127 -16.03 -16.36 13.93
N ARG A 128 -15.20 -15.32 13.97
CA ARG A 128 -14.09 -15.20 14.92
C ARG A 128 -14.49 -14.12 15.92
N HIS A 129 -14.65 -14.51 17.18
CA HIS A 129 -15.03 -13.63 18.29
C HIS A 129 -13.88 -12.70 18.71
N ILE A 130 -13.34 -11.93 17.77
CA ILE A 130 -12.29 -10.95 18.02
C ILE A 130 -12.92 -9.75 18.74
N LEU A 131 -12.55 -9.58 20.00
CA LEU A 131 -13.01 -8.50 20.86
C LEU A 131 -12.59 -7.14 20.30
N LYS A 132 -13.54 -6.19 20.32
CA LYS A 132 -13.34 -4.79 19.96
C LYS A 132 -13.92 -3.96 21.08
N LYS A 133 -13.12 -3.04 21.64
CA LYS A 133 -13.53 -2.17 22.74
C LYS A 133 -13.77 -0.77 22.21
N TYR A 134 -14.91 -0.20 22.61
CA TYR A 134 -15.32 1.16 22.33
C TYR A 134 -15.48 1.90 23.66
N ILE A 135 -15.36 3.23 23.67
CA ILE A 135 -15.60 4.10 24.83
C ILE A 135 -16.91 4.83 24.60
#